data_AF-A0A8T1RVE6-F1
#
_entry.id   AF-A0A8T1RVE6-F1
#
_cell.length_a   1.000
_cell.length_b   1.000
_cell.length_c   1.000
_cell.angle_alpha   90.00
_cell.angle_beta   90.00
_cell.angle_gamma   90.00
#
_symmetry.space_group_name_H-M   'P 1'
#
loop_
_entity.id
_entity.type
_entity.pdbx_description
1 polymer ?
#
loop_
_entity_poly.entity_id
_entity_poly.type
_entity_poly.pdbx_seq_one_letter_code
_entity_poly.pdbx_strand_id
1 'polypeptide(L)'
;MTQVLWPRLLEYVVPAQYTGTLKPLCRCLRELAEKKQQEGEEAACLDYSGQVKFPTPQGLLARLLVVASSPYEREGTGCAALQLLKALHQNIHAAVGEMWVVKIPSLLQYTEGKTENSLDHAQWEHVLLQFLRTSLERIDDSAWSSRICLELRQQMAGYASPSKEK
;
A
#
# COMPACT_ATOMS: atom_id res chain seq x y z
N MET A 1 -22.62 10.82 -3.12
CA MET A 1 -21.52 11.55 -3.80
C MET A 1 -20.12 10.92 -3.57
N THR A 2 -19.86 10.26 -2.45
CA THR A 2 -18.56 9.61 -2.12
C THR A 2 -18.16 8.42 -3.01
N GLN A 3 -19.12 7.79 -3.70
CA GLN A 3 -18.92 6.62 -4.56
C GLN A 3 -17.92 6.87 -5.72
N VAL A 4 -17.84 8.11 -6.22
CA VAL A 4 -17.02 8.44 -7.41
C VAL A 4 -15.63 8.96 -7.04
N LEU A 5 -15.48 9.56 -5.86
CA LEU A 5 -14.21 10.17 -5.43
C LEU A 5 -13.21 9.12 -4.95
N TRP A 6 -13.70 8.11 -4.23
CA TRP A 6 -12.89 7.04 -3.65
C TRP A 6 -11.98 6.33 -4.67
N PRO A 7 -12.50 5.83 -5.81
CA PRO A 7 -11.65 5.11 -6.77
C PRO A 7 -10.70 6.03 -7.53
N ARG A 8 -11.13 7.27 -7.81
CA ARG A 8 -10.29 8.26 -8.49
C ARG A 8 -9.06 8.65 -7.68
N LEU A 9 -9.17 8.72 -6.35
CA LEU A 9 -8.04 9.03 -5.49
C LEU A 9 -7.00 7.90 -5.47
N LEU A 10 -7.43 6.64 -5.62
CA LEU A 10 -6.52 5.48 -5.67
C LEU A 10 -5.64 5.48 -6.93
N GLU A 11 -6.11 6.03 -8.05
CA GLU A 11 -5.31 6.18 -9.28
C GLU A 11 -4.03 6.99 -9.05
N TYR A 12 -4.04 7.92 -8.08
CA TYR A 12 -2.88 8.76 -7.77
C TYR A 12 -1.90 8.08 -6.79
N VAL A 13 -2.24 6.93 -6.21
CA VAL A 13 -1.36 6.19 -5.30
C VAL A 13 -0.23 5.52 -6.08
N VAL A 14 -0.56 4.86 -7.20
CA VAL A 14 0.36 3.99 -7.97
C VAL A 14 1.48 4.72 -8.71
N PRO A 15 1.27 5.89 -9.34
CA PRO A 15 2.33 6.57 -10.07
C PRO A 15 3.43 7.12 -9.14
N ALA A 16 4.69 6.88 -9.49
CA ALA A 16 5.86 7.37 -8.74
C ALA A 16 5.95 8.91 -8.69
N GLN A 17 5.41 9.61 -9.70
CA GLN A 17 5.38 11.07 -9.79
C GLN A 17 4.62 11.74 -8.63
N TYR A 18 3.69 11.05 -7.98
CA TYR A 18 2.89 11.58 -6.86
C TYR A 18 3.45 11.21 -5.48
N THR A 19 4.65 10.64 -5.39
CA THR A 19 5.28 10.26 -4.10
C THR A 19 5.33 11.45 -3.13
N GLY A 20 5.56 12.66 -3.62
CA GLY A 20 5.60 13.87 -2.79
C GLY A 20 4.28 14.26 -2.13
N THR A 21 3.14 13.87 -2.71
CA THR A 21 1.80 14.15 -2.18
C THR A 21 1.17 12.91 -1.55
N LEU A 22 1.93 11.83 -1.41
CA LEU A 22 1.38 10.53 -1.04
C LEU A 22 0.98 10.47 0.43
N LYS A 23 1.71 11.13 1.33
CA LYS A 23 1.36 11.19 2.76
C LYS A 23 -0.04 11.78 3.02
N PRO A 24 -0.39 13.00 2.55
CA PRO A 24 -1.75 13.52 2.73
C PRO A 24 -2.79 12.67 1.98
N LEU A 25 -2.46 12.14 0.80
CA LEU A 25 -3.36 11.26 0.04
C LEU A 25 -3.68 9.96 0.81
N CYS A 26 -2.67 9.30 1.39
CA CYS A 26 -2.81 8.10 2.21
C CYS A 26 -3.71 8.35 3.42
N ARG A 27 -3.59 9.53 4.05
CA ARG A 27 -4.44 9.92 5.17
C ARG A 27 -5.90 10.07 4.74
N CYS A 28 -6.17 10.82 3.67
CA CYS A 28 -7.53 11.00 3.16
C CYS A 28 -8.15 9.67 2.73
N LEU A 29 -7.39 8.82 2.04
CA LEU A 29 -7.84 7.50 1.61
C LEU A 29 -8.10 6.58 2.81
N ARG A 30 -7.28 6.62 3.86
CA ARG A 30 -7.55 5.85 5.07
C ARG A 30 -8.88 6.26 5.71
N GLU A 31 -9.10 7.56 5.92
CA GLU A 31 -10.34 8.07 6.53
C GLU A 31 -11.58 7.71 5.69
N LEU A 32 -11.46 7.75 4.36
CA LEU A 32 -12.49 7.28 3.44
C LEU A 32 -12.74 5.76 3.58
N ALA A 33 -11.69 4.95 3.62
CA ALA A 33 -11.79 3.49 3.76
C ALA A 33 -12.49 3.10 5.07
N GLU A 34 -12.09 3.70 6.18
CA GLU A 34 -12.65 3.47 7.51
C GLU A 34 -14.13 3.88 7.57
N LYS A 35 -14.47 5.03 6.97
CA LYS A 35 -15.86 5.48 6.87
C LYS A 35 -16.70 4.51 6.03
N LYS A 36 -16.14 3.96 4.95
CA LYS A 36 -16.82 2.98 4.11
C LYS A 36 -17.07 1.66 4.82
N GLN A 37 -16.13 1.20 5.64
CA GLN A 37 -16.31 0.01 6.47
C GLN A 37 -17.45 0.18 7.49
N GLN A 38 -17.63 1.40 8.03
CA GLN A 38 -18.76 1.72 8.93
C GLN A 38 -20.11 1.81 8.19
N GLU A 39 -20.10 2.18 6.91
CA GLU A 39 -21.29 2.24 6.04
C GLU A 39 -21.75 0.84 5.56
N GLY A 40 -20.94 -0.21 5.73
CA GLY A 40 -21.23 -1.61 5.39
C GLY A 40 -20.27 -2.22 4.37
N GLU A 41 -20.10 -3.55 4.38
CA GLU A 41 -19.10 -4.28 3.57
C GLU A 41 -19.24 -4.05 2.05
N GLU A 42 -20.47 -3.98 1.53
CA GLU A 42 -20.71 -3.69 0.11
C GLU A 42 -20.24 -2.30 -0.32
N ALA A 43 -20.24 -1.32 0.60
CA ALA A 43 -19.77 0.03 0.32
C ALA A 43 -18.24 0.17 0.43
N ALA A 44 -17.58 -0.78 1.09
CA ALA A 44 -16.14 -0.82 1.33
C ALA A 44 -15.35 -1.50 0.21
N CYS A 45 -15.99 -2.41 -0.55
CA CYS A 45 -15.36 -3.12 -1.65
C CYS A 45 -15.35 -2.28 -2.94
N LEU A 46 -14.17 -2.14 -3.55
CA LEU A 46 -14.01 -1.53 -4.86
C LEU A 46 -14.63 -2.44 -5.94
N ASP A 47 -15.56 -1.89 -6.72
CA ASP A 47 -16.07 -2.58 -7.90
C ASP A 47 -15.06 -2.46 -9.06
N TYR A 48 -14.23 -3.50 -9.19
CA TYR A 48 -13.25 -3.62 -10.27
C TYR A 48 -13.88 -4.00 -11.63
N SER A 49 -15.21 -4.16 -11.73
CA SER A 49 -15.91 -4.54 -12.98
C SER A 49 -16.25 -3.36 -13.90
N GLY A 50 -16.07 -2.12 -13.43
CA GLY A 50 -16.38 -0.89 -14.17
C GLY A 50 -15.34 -0.45 -15.21
N GLN A 51 -15.72 0.46 -16.12
CA GLN A 51 -14.90 1.04 -17.20
C GLN A 51 -13.74 1.96 -16.72
N VAL A 52 -13.59 2.19 -15.42
CA VAL A 52 -12.54 3.04 -14.86
C VAL A 52 -11.26 2.22 -14.75
N LYS A 53 -10.11 2.77 -15.16
CA LYS A 53 -8.82 2.09 -15.06
C LYS A 53 -8.35 2.08 -13.61
N PHE A 54 -8.84 1.12 -12.84
CA PHE A 54 -8.43 0.96 -11.45
C PHE A 54 -6.98 0.46 -11.36
N PRO A 55 -6.21 0.94 -10.37
CA PRO A 55 -5.00 0.23 -9.98
C PRO A 55 -5.39 -1.16 -9.48
N THR A 56 -4.66 -2.18 -9.91
CA THR A 56 -4.91 -3.55 -9.46
C THR A 56 -4.68 -3.66 -7.94
N PRO A 57 -5.39 -4.55 -7.23
CA PRO A 57 -5.10 -4.86 -5.83
C PRO A 57 -3.61 -5.11 -5.57
N GLN A 58 -2.97 -5.81 -6.49
CA GLN A 58 -1.54 -6.13 -6.47
C GLN A 58 -0.68 -4.89 -6.72
N GLY A 59 -1.09 -3.99 -7.61
CA GLY A 59 -0.40 -2.72 -7.88
C GLY A 59 -0.46 -1.78 -6.69
N LEU A 60 -1.60 -1.71 -5.99
CA LEU A 60 -1.73 -0.95 -4.74
C LEU A 60 -0.81 -1.53 -3.65
N LEU A 61 -0.82 -2.84 -3.44
CA LEU A 61 0.08 -3.47 -2.46
C LEU A 61 1.54 -3.25 -2.82
N ALA A 62 1.94 -3.50 -4.06
CA ALA A 62 3.31 -3.31 -4.54
C ALA A 62 3.77 -1.87 -4.31
N ARG A 63 2.96 -0.88 -4.70
CA ARG A 63 3.26 0.53 -4.52
C ARG A 63 3.44 0.91 -3.06
N LEU A 64 2.48 0.54 -2.20
CA LEU A 64 2.50 0.91 -0.79
C LEU A 64 3.65 0.22 -0.05
N LEU A 65 4.02 -1.00 -0.45
CA LEU A 65 5.21 -1.69 0.07
C LEU A 65 6.51 -0.99 -0.32
N VAL A 66 6.66 -0.56 -1.58
CA VAL A 66 7.84 0.20 -2.03
C VAL A 66 7.95 1.54 -1.29
N VAL A 67 6.83 2.16 -0.93
CA VAL A 67 6.85 3.37 -0.11
C VAL A 67 7.16 3.07 1.35
N ALA A 68 6.69 1.92 1.86
CA ALA A 68 6.96 1.47 3.22
C ALA A 68 8.42 1.02 3.42
N SER A 69 9.15 0.62 2.37
CA SER A 69 10.57 0.25 2.48
C SER A 69 11.46 1.41 2.91
N SER A 70 11.05 2.65 2.64
CA SER A 70 11.72 3.88 3.11
C SER A 70 10.81 4.66 4.06
N PRO A 71 10.62 4.20 5.31
CA PRO A 71 9.55 4.66 6.19
C PRO A 71 9.66 6.14 6.55
N TYR A 72 10.88 6.68 6.63
CA TYR A 72 11.16 8.07 6.98
C TYR A 72 11.24 9.02 5.79
N GLU A 73 11.19 8.51 4.57
CA GLU A 73 11.26 9.36 3.38
C GLU A 73 10.09 10.36 3.40
N ARG A 74 10.40 11.63 3.13
CA ARG A 74 9.42 12.73 3.06
C ARG A 74 8.51 12.78 4.30
N GLU A 75 9.13 12.87 5.48
CA GLU A 75 8.44 13.02 6.77
C GLU A 75 7.52 11.85 7.18
N GLY A 76 7.93 10.59 6.98
CA GLY A 76 7.13 9.46 7.47
C GLY A 76 6.08 8.96 6.47
N THR A 77 6.33 9.11 5.16
CA THR A 77 5.38 8.70 4.12
C THR A 77 5.13 7.18 4.15
N GLY A 78 6.13 6.36 4.52
CA GLY A 78 5.95 4.92 4.64
C GLY A 78 5.04 4.50 5.79
N CYS A 79 5.03 5.23 6.92
CA CYS A 79 4.06 4.97 8.01
C CYS A 79 2.62 5.22 7.54
N ALA A 80 2.40 6.30 6.78
CA ALA A 80 1.09 6.58 6.18
C ALA A 80 0.69 5.51 5.15
N ALA A 81 1.63 5.00 4.37
CA ALA A 81 1.40 3.90 3.42
C ALA A 81 1.00 2.59 4.12
N LEU A 82 1.67 2.21 5.21
CA LEU A 82 1.30 1.04 6.02
C LEU A 82 -0.09 1.19 6.65
N GLN A 83 -0.42 2.37 7.15
CA GLN A 83 -1.76 2.64 7.70
C GLN A 83 -2.86 2.54 6.63
N LEU A 84 -2.60 3.05 5.42
CA LEU A 84 -3.52 2.89 4.30
C LEU A 84 -3.64 1.41 3.91
N LEU A 85 -2.52 0.67 3.87
CA LEU A 85 -2.51 -0.75 3.54
C LEU A 85 -3.40 -1.55 4.50
N LYS A 86 -3.32 -1.24 5.80
CA LYS A 86 -4.24 -1.81 6.80
C LYS A 86 -5.68 -1.52 6.44
N ALA A 87 -6.05 -0.26 6.20
CA ALA A 87 -7.44 0.09 5.89
C ALA A 87 -7.95 -0.53 4.58
N LEU A 88 -7.06 -0.81 3.62
CA LEU A 88 -7.39 -1.44 2.34
C LEU A 88 -7.39 -2.98 2.36
N HIS A 89 -7.25 -3.63 3.52
CA HIS A 89 -7.09 -5.09 3.56
C HIS A 89 -8.20 -5.85 2.80
N GLN A 90 -9.47 -5.46 2.95
CA GLN A 90 -10.60 -6.08 2.25
C GLN A 90 -10.59 -5.80 0.74
N ASN A 91 -10.08 -4.64 0.34
CA ASN A 91 -9.97 -4.21 -1.06
C ASN A 91 -8.81 -4.88 -1.80
N ILE A 92 -7.82 -5.38 -1.06
CA ILE A 92 -6.66 -6.06 -1.63
C ILE A 92 -6.90 -7.56 -1.72
N HIS A 93 -7.24 -8.19 -0.59
CA HIS A 93 -7.59 -9.61 -0.56
C HIS A 93 -8.32 -9.98 0.74
N ALA A 94 -9.42 -10.72 0.67
CA ALA A 94 -10.17 -11.12 1.86
C ALA A 94 -9.32 -11.91 2.88
N ALA A 95 -8.42 -12.78 2.39
CA ALA A 95 -7.60 -13.66 3.24
C ALA A 95 -6.55 -12.95 4.12
N VAL A 96 -6.16 -11.71 3.79
CA VAL A 96 -5.07 -11.02 4.54
C VAL A 96 -5.57 -10.17 5.70
N GLY A 97 -6.89 -9.97 5.84
CA GLY A 97 -7.47 -9.04 6.80
C GLY A 97 -7.05 -9.28 8.25
N GLU A 98 -7.32 -10.47 8.78
CA GLU A 98 -6.99 -10.84 10.17
C GLU A 98 -5.49 -10.66 10.46
N MET A 99 -4.64 -11.07 9.52
CA MET A 99 -3.19 -11.01 9.67
C MET A 99 -2.67 -9.58 9.67
N TRP A 100 -3.17 -8.75 8.76
CA TRP A 100 -2.74 -7.35 8.61
C TRP A 100 -3.15 -6.47 9.78
N VAL A 101 -4.32 -6.74 10.39
CA VAL A 101 -4.78 -6.02 11.59
C VAL A 101 -3.82 -6.21 12.76
N VAL A 102 -3.11 -7.33 12.83
CA VAL A 102 -2.11 -7.61 13.88
C VAL A 102 -0.70 -7.19 13.46
N LYS A 103 -0.23 -7.59 12.26
CA LYS A 103 1.16 -7.35 11.85
C LYS A 103 1.46 -5.89 11.56
N ILE A 104 0.54 -5.15 10.94
CA ILE A 104 0.81 -3.75 10.54
C ILE A 104 1.02 -2.84 11.75
N PRO A 105 0.23 -2.91 12.84
CA PRO A 105 0.55 -2.19 14.07
C PRO A 105 1.93 -2.50 14.63
N SER A 106 2.38 -3.76 14.60
CA SER A 106 3.74 -4.12 15.02
C SER A 106 4.83 -3.51 14.13
N LEU A 107 4.60 -3.44 12.82
CA LEU A 107 5.50 -2.74 11.90
C LEU A 107 5.60 -1.24 12.21
N LEU A 108 4.44 -0.60 12.47
CA LEU A 108 4.40 0.82 12.84
C LEU A 108 5.12 1.08 14.16
N GLN A 109 4.91 0.22 15.16
CA GLN A 109 5.61 0.29 16.45
C GLN A 109 7.12 0.12 16.29
N TYR A 110 7.57 -0.75 15.37
CA TYR A 110 9.00 -0.90 15.08
C TYR A 110 9.62 0.39 14.52
N THR A 111 8.85 1.17 13.74
CA THR A 111 9.29 2.47 13.20
C THR A 111 9.09 3.64 14.16
N GLU A 112 8.33 3.45 15.25
CA GLU A 112 8.04 4.50 16.22
C GLU A 112 9.29 4.86 17.03
N GLY A 113 9.56 6.17 17.18
CA GLY A 113 10.71 6.68 17.92
C GLY A 113 12.07 6.51 17.22
N LYS A 114 12.13 5.87 16.05
CA LYS A 114 13.33 5.79 15.21
C LYS A 114 13.33 6.91 14.17
N THR A 115 14.52 7.25 13.68
CA THR A 115 14.78 8.17 12.58
C THR A 115 15.49 7.42 11.45
N GLU A 116 15.63 8.04 10.28
CA GLU A 116 16.35 7.46 9.13
C GLU A 116 17.76 6.96 9.50
N ASN A 117 18.45 7.66 10.39
CA ASN A 117 19.81 7.35 10.83
C ASN A 117 19.88 6.25 11.91
N SER A 118 18.79 6.01 12.63
CA SER A 118 18.74 5.00 13.71
C SER A 118 18.00 3.73 13.30
N LEU A 119 17.45 3.68 12.09
CA LEU A 119 16.79 2.51 11.56
C LEU A 119 17.84 1.52 11.06
N ASP A 120 17.74 0.28 11.53
CA ASP A 120 18.42 -0.83 10.87
C ASP A 120 17.66 -1.17 9.59
N HIS A 121 18.15 -0.64 8.47
CA HIS A 121 17.55 -0.81 7.14
C HIS A 121 17.50 -2.28 6.72
N ALA A 122 18.51 -3.08 7.06
CA ALA A 122 18.56 -4.50 6.71
C ALA A 122 17.51 -5.29 7.51
N GLN A 123 17.38 -5.01 8.80
CA GLN A 123 16.35 -5.62 9.63
C GLN A 123 14.95 -5.17 9.21
N TRP A 124 14.77 -3.89 8.85
CA TRP A 124 13.48 -3.38 8.37
C TRP A 124 13.04 -4.05 7.07
N GLU A 125 13.95 -4.13 6.09
CA GLU A 125 13.71 -4.83 4.83
C GLU A 125 13.34 -6.30 5.08
N HIS A 126 14.09 -6.99 5.95
CA HIS A 126 13.81 -8.38 6.29
C HIS A 126 12.39 -8.56 6.86
N VAL A 127 11.98 -7.67 7.77
CA VAL A 127 10.64 -7.72 8.40
C VAL A 127 9.54 -7.42 7.37
N LEU A 128 9.75 -6.47 6.46
CA LEU A 128 8.80 -6.18 5.37
C LEU A 128 8.68 -7.35 4.39
N LEU A 129 9.79 -7.98 4.01
CA LEU A 129 9.80 -9.17 3.15
C LEU A 129 9.09 -10.34 3.83
N GLN A 130 9.29 -10.53 5.13
CA GLN A 130 8.57 -11.54 5.90
C GLN A 130 7.06 -11.25 5.93
N PHE A 131 6.65 -9.98 6.07
CA PHE A 131 5.26 -9.57 5.98
C PHE A 131 4.64 -9.88 4.60
N LEU A 132 5.34 -9.54 3.51
CA LEU A 132 4.90 -9.85 2.15
C LEU A 132 4.78 -11.37 1.95
N ARG A 133 5.79 -12.14 2.38
CA ARG A 133 5.77 -13.60 2.31
C ARG A 133 4.58 -14.21 3.03
N THR A 134 4.34 -13.83 4.30
CA THR A 134 3.18 -14.33 5.05
C THR A 134 1.86 -13.92 4.38
N SER A 135 1.81 -12.74 3.74
CA SER A 135 0.62 -12.31 3.00
C SER A 135 0.36 -13.23 1.81
N LEU A 136 1.39 -13.55 1.02
CA LEU A 136 1.29 -14.45 -0.13
C LEU A 136 0.92 -15.88 0.27
N GLU A 137 1.53 -16.40 1.33
CA GLU A 137 1.22 -17.72 1.89
C GLU A 137 -0.24 -17.80 2.36
N ARG A 138 -0.82 -16.69 2.84
CA ARG A 138 -2.21 -16.64 3.28
C ARG A 138 -3.20 -16.52 2.12
N ILE A 139 -2.80 -15.88 1.03
CA ILE A 139 -3.61 -15.73 -0.19
C ILE A 139 -3.70 -17.07 -0.93
N ASP A 140 -2.63 -17.85 -0.93
CA ASP A 140 -2.57 -19.20 -1.53
C ASP A 140 -3.07 -19.26 -2.98
N ASP A 141 -2.81 -18.20 -3.75
CA ASP A 141 -3.18 -18.06 -5.16
C ASP A 141 -1.92 -17.76 -6.00
N SER A 142 -1.58 -18.69 -6.88
CA SER A 142 -0.42 -18.60 -7.78
C SER A 142 -0.58 -17.53 -8.87
N ALA A 143 -1.79 -17.29 -9.37
CA ALA A 143 -2.08 -16.25 -10.35
C ALA A 143 -1.98 -14.86 -9.68
N TRP A 144 -2.51 -14.73 -8.47
CA TRP A 144 -2.38 -13.51 -7.67
C TRP A 144 -0.92 -13.19 -7.35
N SER A 145 -0.15 -14.20 -6.92
CA SER A 145 1.28 -14.10 -6.62
C SER A 145 2.11 -13.73 -7.85
N SER A 146 1.78 -14.31 -9.01
CA SER A 146 2.45 -13.95 -10.28
C SER A 146 2.17 -12.50 -10.68
N ARG A 147 0.94 -12.02 -10.43
CA ARG A 147 0.54 -10.66 -10.78
C ARG A 147 1.29 -9.62 -9.94
N ILE A 148 1.41 -9.82 -8.63
CA ILE A 148 2.17 -8.88 -7.78
C ILE A 148 3.66 -8.83 -8.12
N CYS A 149 4.27 -9.94 -8.53
CA CYS A 149 5.65 -9.93 -9.03
C CYS A 149 5.81 -9.03 -10.27
N LEU A 150 4.82 -9.01 -11.17
CA LEU A 150 4.83 -8.13 -12.34
C LEU A 150 4.68 -6.66 -11.94
N GLU A 151 3.76 -6.35 -11.02
CA GLU A 151 3.51 -4.99 -10.54
C GLU A 151 4.74 -4.43 -9.79
N LEU A 152 5.40 -5.24 -8.94
CA LEU A 152 6.66 -4.87 -8.28
C LEU A 152 7.76 -4.54 -9.29
N ARG A 153 7.90 -5.35 -10.35
CA ARG A 153 8.87 -5.08 -11.43
C ARG A 153 8.57 -3.76 -12.14
N GLN A 154 7.29 -3.46 -12.40
CA GLN A 154 6.89 -2.21 -13.04
C GLN A 154 7.16 -1.00 -12.14
N GLN A 155 6.90 -1.13 -10.83
CA GLN A 155 7.26 -0.10 -9.84
C GLN A 155 8.76 0.17 -9.85
N MET A 156 9.59 -0.87 -9.80
CA MET A 156 11.06 -0.72 -9.89
C MET A 156 11.51 -0.03 -11.18
N ALA A 157 10.90 -0.34 -12.33
CA ALA A 157 11.19 0.35 -13.59
C ALA A 157 10.81 1.83 -13.58
N GLY A 158 9.76 2.20 -12.84
CA GLY A 158 9.34 3.58 -12.62
C GLY A 158 10.35 4.40 -11.79
N TYR A 159 11.06 3.76 -10.87
CA TYR A 159 12.19 4.36 -10.12
C TYR A 159 13.52 4.30 -10.89
N ALA A 160 13.67 3.33 -11.79
CA ALA A 160 14.88 3.15 -12.59
C ALA A 160 14.96 4.07 -13.82
N SER A 161 13.91 4.84 -14.14
CA SER A 161 14.05 5.91 -15.12
C SER A 161 14.98 6.97 -14.55
N PRO A 162 16.19 7.15 -15.12
CA PRO A 162 17.01 8.28 -14.74
C PRO A 162 16.24 9.52 -15.20
N SER A 163 15.74 10.31 -14.25
CA SER A 163 15.42 11.71 -14.53
C SER A 163 16.70 12.36 -15.04
N LYS A 164 16.83 12.37 -16.36
CA LYS A 164 17.61 13.36 -17.10
C LYS A 164 16.91 14.69 -16.91
N GLU A 165 17.44 15.50 -16.01
CA GLU A 165 17.34 16.98 -15.97
C GLU A 165 18.60 17.38 -15.17
N LYS A 166 19.73 17.76 -15.78
CA LYS A 166 20.03 18.91 -16.66
C LYS A 166 19.53 20.24 -16.12
#